data_AF-A0A7Z8Z9E9-F1
#
_entry.id   AF-A0A7Z8Z9E9-F1
#
_cell.length_a   1.000
_cell.length_b   1.000
_cell.length_c   1.000
_cell.angle_alpha   90.00
_cell.angle_beta   90.00
_cell.angle_gamma   90.00
#
_symmetry.space_group_name_H-M   'P 1'
#
loop_
_entity.id
_entity.type
_entity.pdbx_description
1 polymer ?
#
loop_
_entity_poly.entity_id
_entity_poly.type
_entity_poly.pdbx_seq_one_letter_code
_entity_poly.pdbx_strand_id
1 'polypeptide(L)' 'MKYIGAHVSASGGVANAAIRAAEIGATAFALFTKNQRQWRAAPLSDETISEFKAACEKIPFRSRANPAAR' A
#
# COMPACT_ATOMS: atom_id res chain seq x y z
N MET A 1 1.76 -7.30 -19.25
CA MET A 1 1.90 -5.93 -18.69
C MET A 1 3.00 -5.95 -17.65
N LYS A 2 3.93 -4.99 -17.65
CA LYS A 2 4.96 -4.86 -16.60
C LYS A 2 4.41 -3.99 -15.47
N TYR A 3 4.75 -4.34 -14.23
CA TYR A 3 4.42 -3.57 -13.04
C TYR A 3 5.66 -2.80 -12.59
N ILE A 4 5.59 -1.47 -12.62
CA ILE A 4 6.72 -0.58 -12.35
C ILE A 4 6.25 0.49 -11.37
N GLY A 5 7.08 0.75 -10.36
CA GLY A 5 6.90 1.86 -9.45
C GLY A 5 7.99 1.91 -8.40
N ALA A 6 7.68 2.57 -7.28
CA ALA A 6 8.66 2.89 -6.26
C ALA A 6 8.21 2.42 -4.87
N HIS A 7 9.17 2.39 -3.95
CA HIS A 7 8.87 2.36 -2.53
C HIS A 7 8.48 3.78 -2.08
N VAL A 8 7.20 3.98 -1.77
CA VAL A 8 6.63 5.30 -1.49
C VAL A 8 6.31 5.47 0.00
N SER A 9 6.32 6.72 0.46
CA SER A 9 6.04 7.03 1.86
C SER A 9 4.57 6.78 2.22
N ALA A 10 4.34 6.15 3.37
CA ALA A 10 3.02 6.01 4.00
C ALA A 10 2.79 7.03 5.14
N SER A 11 3.63 8.07 5.21
CA SER A 11 3.47 9.11 6.23
C SER A 11 2.10 9.79 6.11
N GLY A 12 1.41 9.94 7.24
CA GLY A 12 0.03 10.42 7.34
C GLY A 12 -1.05 9.35 7.10
N GLY A 13 -0.68 8.07 6.92
CA GLY A 13 -1.62 6.97 6.71
C GLY A 13 -1.23 6.10 5.52
N VAL A 14 -1.51 4.79 5.60
CA VAL A 14 -1.14 3.82 4.55
C VAL A 14 -1.85 4.07 3.22
N ALA A 15 -3.05 4.66 3.23
CA ALA A 15 -3.78 5.05 2.02
C ALA A 15 -3.01 6.08 1.16
N ASN A 16 -2.22 6.96 1.80
CA ASN A 16 -1.41 7.96 1.09
C ASN A 16 -0.35 7.33 0.18
N ALA A 17 0.10 6.11 0.48
CA ALA A 17 1.05 5.40 -0.37
C ALA A 17 0.45 5.11 -1.76
N ALA A 18 -0.82 4.68 -1.82
CA ALA A 18 -1.49 4.45 -3.09
C ALA A 18 -1.68 5.76 -3.88
N ILE A 19 -2.08 6.84 -3.20
CA ILE A 19 -2.25 8.16 -3.82
C ILE A 19 -0.92 8.66 -4.42
N ARG A 20 0.17 8.63 -3.63
CA ARG A 20 1.50 9.03 -4.07
C ARG A 20 2.04 8.17 -5.21
N ALA A 21 1.74 6.87 -5.20
CA ALA A 21 2.09 5.98 -6.31
C ALA A 21 1.37 6.38 -7.60
N ALA A 22 0.10 6.81 -7.51
CA ALA A 22 -0.66 7.30 -8.65
C ALA A 22 -0.08 8.62 -9.20
N GLU A 23 0.29 9.55 -8.32
CA GLU A 23 0.86 10.86 -8.68
C GLU A 23 2.14 10.73 -9.52
N ILE A 24 2.93 9.67 -9.32
CA ILE A 24 4.15 9.39 -10.10
C ILE A 24 3.90 8.49 -11.32
N GLY A 25 2.65 8.16 -11.64
CA GLY A 25 2.29 7.29 -12.77
C GLY A 25 2.69 5.82 -12.58
N ALA A 26 2.83 5.35 -11.34
CA ALA A 26 3.23 3.97 -11.07
C ALA A 26 2.08 2.98 -11.35
N THR A 27 2.46 1.76 -11.76
CA THR A 27 1.53 0.63 -11.96
C THR A 27 1.66 -0.43 -10.85
N ALA A 28 2.62 -0.28 -9.95
CA ALA A 28 2.75 -0.98 -8.66
C ALA A 28 3.50 -0.10 -7.66
N PHE A 29 3.48 -0.44 -6.38
CA PHE A 29 4.23 0.29 -5.36
C PHE A 29 4.58 -0.61 -4.18
N ALA A 30 5.52 -0.15 -3.36
CA ALA A 30 5.85 -0.74 -2.07
C ALA A 30 5.72 0.31 -0.96
N LEU A 31 5.46 -0.15 0.27
CA LEU A 31 5.37 0.69 1.46
C LEU A 31 5.77 -0.13 2.71
N PHE A 32 6.01 0.58 3.81
CA PHE A 32 5.98 -0.02 5.14
C PHE A 32 4.59 0.15 5.77
N THR A 33 4.09 -0.91 6.40
CA THR A 33 2.81 -0.90 7.14
C THR A 33 2.97 -0.52 8.62
N LYS A 34 4.21 -0.40 9.10
CA LYS A 34 4.54 0.00 10.48
C LYS A 34 5.88 0.74 10.55
N ASN A 35 6.14 1.37 11.69
CA ASN A 35 7.46 1.92 12.01
C ASN A 35 8.53 0.80 12.10
N GLN A 36 9.64 0.98 11.40
CA GLN A 36 10.76 0.03 11.34
C GLN A 36 11.62 -0.03 12.61
N ARG A 37 11.56 1.01 13.47
CA ARG A 37 12.32 1.09 14.73
C ARG A 37 11.64 0.37 15.90
N GLN A 38 10.39 -0.05 15.74
CA GLN A 38 9.61 -0.70 16.79
C GLN A 38 9.42 -2.19 16.49
N TRP A 39 9.63 -3.03 17.52
CA TRP A 39 9.40 -4.47 17.46
C TRP A 39 7.92 -4.83 17.39
N ARG A 40 7.09 -4.16 18.21
CA ARG A 40 5.63 -4.34 18.24
C ARG A 40 4.96 -3.11 17.65
N ALA A 41 4.02 -3.31 16.73
CA ALA A 41 3.15 -2.26 16.21
C ALA A 41 1.73 -2.50 16.71
N ALA A 42 0.97 -1.41 16.86
CA ALA A 42 -0.46 -1.51 17.08
C ALA A 42 -1.12 -2.23 15.89
N PRO A 43 -2.17 -3.03 16.13
CA PRO A 43 -3.02 -3.53 15.07
C PRO A 43 -3.56 -2.38 14.21
N LEU A 44 -3.70 -2.62 12.90
CA LEU A 44 -4.38 -1.66 12.02
C LEU A 44 -5.86 -1.61 12.40
N SER A 45 -6.44 -0.41 12.43
CA SER A 45 -7.88 -0.25 12.61
C SER A 45 -8.63 -0.63 11.33
N ASP A 46 -9.89 -1.03 11.48
CA ASP A 46 -10.77 -1.34 10.35
C ASP A 46 -10.94 -0.13 9.40
N GLU A 47 -10.96 1.08 9.97
CA GLU A 47 -10.99 2.33 9.22
C GLU A 47 -9.74 2.47 8.33
N THR A 48 -8.54 2.29 8.88
CA THR A 48 -7.29 2.36 8.12
C THR A 48 -7.24 1.31 7.01
N ILE A 49 -7.74 0.10 7.28
CA ILE A 49 -7.82 -0.98 6.28
C ILE A 49 -8.79 -0.61 5.16
N SER A 50 -9.96 -0.06 5.52
CA SER A 50 -11.00 0.36 4.57
C SER A 50 -10.50 1.48 3.66
N GLU A 51 -9.87 2.51 4.24
CA GLU A 51 -9.29 3.63 3.49
C GLU A 51 -8.22 3.18 2.49
N PHE A 52 -7.33 2.28 2.91
CA PHE A 52 -6.30 1.74 2.02
C PHE A 52 -6.89 0.96 0.85
N LYS A 53 -7.89 0.10 1.11
CA LYS A 53 -8.59 -0.65 0.06
C LYS A 53 -9.30 0.30 -0.91
N ALA A 54 -10.04 1.28 -0.39
CA ALA A 54 -10.73 2.28 -1.21
C ALA A 54 -9.75 3.08 -2.09
N ALA A 55 -8.56 3.43 -1.56
CA ALA A 55 -7.53 4.09 -2.36
C ALA A 55 -6.98 3.19 -3.49
N CYS A 56 -6.78 1.89 -3.22
CA CYS A 56 -6.34 0.91 -4.23
C CYS A 56 -7.45 0.48 -5.21
N GLU A 57 -8.72 0.77 -4.92
CA GLU A 57 -9.82 0.55 -5.87
C GLU A 57 -9.98 1.75 -6.81
N LYS A 58 -9.88 2.96 -6.26
CA LYS A 58 -9.91 4.22 -7.04
C LYS A 58 -8.76 4.30 -8.04
N ILE A 59 -7.57 3.88 -7.61
CA ILE A 59 -6.38 3.76 -8.46
C ILE A 59 -6.17 2.26 -8.64
N PRO A 60 -6.28 1.67 -9.84
CA PRO A 60 -6.49 0.23 -10.06
C PRO A 60 -5.28 -0.67 -9.71
N PHE A 61 -4.75 -0.55 -8.50
CA PHE A 61 -3.74 -1.40 -7.90
C PHE A 61 -4.42 -2.67 -7.38
N ARG A 62 -4.14 -3.79 -8.04
CA ARG A 62 -4.68 -5.09 -7.66
C ARG A 62 -3.65 -5.87 -6.89
N SER A 63 -4.08 -6.53 -5.81
CA SER A 63 -3.26 -7.57 -5.20
C SER A 63 -3.14 -8.72 -6.20
N ARG A 64 -1.91 -9.06 -6.59
CA ARG A 64 -1.65 -10.31 -7.30
C ARG A 64 -1.34 -11.34 -6.23
N ALA A 65 -2.33 -12.16 -5.88
CA ALA A 65 -2.08 -13.30 -5.01
C ALA A 65 -1.02 -14.20 -5.68
N ASN A 66 0.03 -14.56 -4.94
CA ASN A 66 0.93 -15.60 -5.38
C ASN A 66 0.24 -16.96 -5.12
N PRO A 67 -0.14 -17.73 -6.14
CA PRO A 67 -0.76 -19.04 -5.93
C PRO A 67 0.14 -20.02 -5.16
N ALA A 68 1.45 -19.77 -5.10
CA ALA A 68 2.43 -20.60 -4.37
C ALA A 68 2.70 -20.16 -2.92
N ALA A 69 2.02 -19.13 -2.40
CA ALA A 69 2.24 -18.61 -1.04
C ALA A 69 1.21 -19.09 0.00
N ARG A 70 0.57 -20.25 -0.23
CA ARG A 70 -0.28 -20.94 0.75
C ARG A 70 0.49 -22.06 1.43
#